data_AF-A0A923QAG8-F1
#
_entry.id   AF-A0A923QAG8-F1
#
_cell.length_a   1.000
_cell.length_b   1.000
_cell.length_c   1.000
_cell.angle_alpha   90.00
_cell.angle_beta   90.00
_cell.angle_gamma   90.00
#
_symmetry.space_group_name_H-M   'P 1'
#
loop_
_entity.id
_entity.type
_entity.pdbx_description
1 polymer ?
#
loop_
_entity_poly.entity_id
_entity_poly.type
_entity_poly.pdbx_seq_one_letter_code
_entity_poly.pdbx_strand_id
1 'polypeptide(L)'
;MPLRKLRQAHFRHAAGMALACAVAGFPLASAAFVVTIAPGVRALYLQVGVGTMTGGTYSTGGTPQNNAGINSVSVAVPAATVGTGSRPMTSDSPTANSPYSGSAFCTVPAQVYIGGFYRTPGAAANATLQVASPANLVNATGDTIAFGAISWVSGGLGDAVPTIPSGTFVGGSTQTLLTVTRNTWFESCLAFNYANNQLVPAGTFTGRATYTLTAP
;
A
#
# COMPACT_ATOMS: atom_id res chain seq x y z
N MET A 1 59.92 -45.95 -58.77
CA MET A 1 58.89 -46.75 -59.48
C MET A 1 57.74 -46.96 -58.49
N PRO A 2 56.48 -46.52 -58.70
CA PRO A 2 55.89 -45.33 -59.38
C PRO A 2 55.52 -44.21 -58.34
N LEU A 3 55.32 -42.90 -58.59
CA LEU A 3 54.52 -42.06 -59.51
C LEU A 3 53.02 -41.83 -59.13
N ARG A 4 52.67 -40.54 -58.88
CA ARG A 4 51.34 -39.86 -58.95
C ARG A 4 50.33 -40.17 -57.82
N LYS A 5 49.52 -39.22 -57.29
CA LYS A 5 48.82 -38.06 -57.89
C LYS A 5 48.64 -36.87 -56.91
N LEU A 6 48.62 -35.67 -57.48
CA LEU A 6 48.10 -34.40 -56.94
C LEU A 6 46.57 -34.31 -57.13
N ARG A 7 45.95 -33.33 -56.43
CA ARG A 7 44.55 -32.80 -56.47
C ARG A 7 43.68 -33.35 -55.32
N GLN A 8 42.84 -32.58 -54.63
CA GLN A 8 42.12 -31.36 -55.00
C GLN A 8 41.60 -30.66 -53.73
N ALA A 9 41.57 -29.33 -53.74
CA ALA A 9 41.03 -28.50 -52.68
C ALA A 9 39.49 -28.56 -52.64
N HIS A 10 38.91 -28.61 -51.44
CA HIS A 10 37.51 -28.30 -51.20
C HIS A 10 37.39 -27.32 -50.03
N PHE A 11 37.15 -26.05 -50.37
CA PHE A 11 36.59 -25.04 -49.49
C PHE A 11 35.20 -25.51 -49.03
N ARG A 12 34.95 -25.58 -47.73
CA ARG A 12 33.59 -25.56 -47.19
C ARG A 12 33.52 -24.57 -46.03
N HIS A 13 32.70 -23.56 -46.28
CA HIS A 13 32.28 -22.54 -45.34
C HIS A 13 31.45 -23.19 -44.24
N ALA A 14 31.67 -22.77 -43.00
CA ALA A 14 30.66 -22.87 -41.94
C ALA A 14 30.82 -21.65 -41.02
N ALA A 15 29.98 -20.65 -41.28
CA ALA A 15 29.79 -19.50 -40.41
C ALA A 15 29.12 -19.97 -39.10
N GLY A 16 29.84 -19.86 -37.99
CA GLY A 16 29.32 -20.10 -36.65
C GLY A 16 28.76 -18.81 -36.06
N MET A 17 27.43 -18.69 -36.07
CA MET A 17 26.67 -17.59 -35.50
C MET A 17 26.68 -17.70 -33.97
N ALA A 18 27.43 -16.83 -33.28
CA ALA A 18 27.46 -16.77 -31.82
C ALA A 18 26.27 -15.94 -31.30
N LEU A 19 25.25 -16.62 -30.76
CA LEU A 19 24.12 -16.02 -30.07
C LEU A 19 24.54 -15.71 -28.62
N ALA A 20 24.94 -14.47 -28.34
CA ALA A 20 25.18 -14.01 -26.98
C ALA A 20 23.84 -13.71 -26.29
N CYS A 21 23.38 -14.62 -25.43
CA CYS A 21 22.28 -14.39 -24.50
C CYS A 21 22.69 -13.32 -23.47
N ALA A 22 22.27 -12.08 -23.68
CA ALA A 22 22.28 -11.05 -22.65
C ALA A 22 21.16 -11.35 -21.63
N VAL A 23 21.52 -11.99 -20.51
CA VAL A 23 20.62 -12.13 -19.35
C VAL A 23 20.59 -10.78 -18.65
N ALA A 24 19.67 -9.90 -19.06
CA ALA A 24 19.32 -8.73 -18.27
C ALA A 24 18.61 -9.22 -16.99
N GLY A 25 19.36 -9.23 -15.87
CA GLY A 25 18.80 -9.46 -14.54
C GLY A 25 17.93 -8.28 -14.13
N PHE A 26 16.67 -8.29 -14.56
CA PHE A 26 15.65 -7.46 -13.93
C PHE A 26 15.28 -8.13 -12.59
N PRO A 27 15.41 -7.46 -11.44
CA PRO A 27 14.71 -7.94 -10.25
C PRO A 27 13.22 -7.84 -10.57
N LEU A 28 12.56 -9.00 -10.73
CA LEU A 28 11.12 -9.07 -10.65
C LEU A 28 10.77 -8.62 -9.23
N ALA A 29 10.33 -7.36 -9.08
CA ALA A 29 9.64 -6.93 -7.89
C ALA A 29 8.36 -7.78 -7.83
N SER A 30 8.42 -8.90 -7.11
CA SER A 30 7.23 -9.66 -6.73
C SER A 30 6.48 -8.80 -5.73
N ALA A 31 5.64 -7.93 -6.27
CA ALA A 31 4.83 -7.04 -5.50
C ALA A 31 3.47 -7.72 -5.42
N ALA A 32 3.35 -8.59 -4.41
CA ALA A 32 2.10 -9.28 -4.15
C ALA A 32 1.36 -8.46 -3.08
N PHE A 33 0.49 -7.58 -3.53
CA PHE A 33 -0.32 -6.66 -2.70
C PHE A 33 -1.45 -7.39 -1.96
N VAL A 34 -1.75 -8.60 -2.46
CA VAL A 34 -2.59 -9.60 -1.84
C VAL A 34 -1.83 -10.92 -1.94
N VAL A 35 -1.44 -11.51 -0.81
CA VAL A 35 -0.66 -12.76 -0.79
C VAL A 35 -1.36 -13.81 0.04
N THR A 36 -1.50 -15.02 -0.49
CA THR A 36 -1.90 -16.15 0.33
C THR A 36 -0.82 -16.43 1.38
N ILE A 37 -1.22 -16.50 2.64
CA ILE A 37 -0.36 -16.90 3.76
C ILE A 37 -0.76 -18.29 4.23
N ALA A 38 0.19 -19.02 4.83
CA ALA A 38 -0.11 -20.34 5.37
C ALA A 38 -1.21 -20.25 6.43
N PRO A 39 -2.20 -21.17 6.43
CA PRO A 39 -3.13 -21.32 7.53
C PRO A 39 -2.39 -21.55 8.85
N GLY A 40 -2.98 -21.10 9.96
CA GLY A 40 -2.39 -21.24 11.28
C GLY A 40 -3.38 -20.86 12.37
N VAL A 41 -2.91 -20.75 13.62
CA VAL A 41 -3.74 -20.33 14.76
C VAL A 41 -4.49 -19.03 14.44
N ARG A 42 -5.75 -18.95 14.91
CA ARG A 42 -6.63 -17.78 14.69
C ARG A 42 -5.91 -16.52 15.18
N ALA A 43 -5.65 -15.61 14.24
CA ALA A 43 -4.93 -14.37 14.50
C ALA A 43 -5.41 -13.28 13.55
N LEU A 44 -5.38 -12.05 14.03
CA LEU A 44 -5.75 -10.87 13.26
C LEU A 44 -4.68 -9.82 13.49
N TYR A 45 -4.25 -9.19 12.40
CA TYR A 45 -3.30 -8.11 12.44
C TYR A 45 -3.77 -7.02 11.49
N LEU A 46 -3.72 -5.78 11.96
CA LEU A 46 -3.95 -4.59 11.18
C LEU A 46 -2.87 -3.57 11.55
N GLN A 47 -2.23 -3.00 10.56
CA GLN A 47 -1.36 -1.84 10.68
C GLN A 47 -1.95 -0.70 9.85
N VAL A 48 -1.95 0.49 10.45
CA VAL A 48 -2.37 1.75 9.82
C VAL A 48 -1.27 2.77 10.09
N GLY A 49 -0.60 3.19 9.03
CA GLY A 49 0.62 3.96 9.11
C GLY A 49 1.72 3.18 9.82
N VAL A 50 2.18 3.70 10.95
CA VAL A 50 3.25 3.11 11.77
C VAL A 50 2.81 1.76 12.34
N GLY A 51 3.70 0.78 12.24
CA GLY A 51 3.52 -0.51 12.88
C GLY A 51 4.86 -1.07 13.31
N THR A 52 4.80 -2.15 14.09
CA THR A 52 5.99 -2.78 14.65
C THR A 52 5.99 -4.26 14.27
N MET A 53 7.11 -4.70 13.71
CA MET A 53 7.43 -6.10 13.40
C MET A 53 8.72 -6.47 14.11
N THR A 54 8.78 -7.63 14.76
CA THR A 54 10.00 -8.16 15.39
C THR A 54 10.50 -9.38 14.63
N GLY A 55 11.82 -9.57 14.54
CA GLY A 55 12.40 -10.72 13.83
C GLY A 55 12.40 -10.58 12.29
N GLY A 56 12.27 -9.37 11.75
CA GLY A 56 12.29 -9.09 10.31
C GLY A 56 10.90 -8.82 9.74
N THR A 57 10.69 -9.20 8.48
CA THR A 57 9.41 -9.05 7.76
C THR A 57 8.51 -10.26 7.98
N TYR A 58 7.21 -10.14 7.75
CA TYR A 58 6.31 -11.29 7.94
C TYR A 58 6.69 -12.50 7.07
N SER A 59 7.08 -12.28 5.81
CA SER A 59 7.48 -13.34 4.88
C SER A 59 8.74 -14.09 5.30
N THR A 60 9.58 -13.48 6.16
CA THR A 60 10.80 -14.07 6.71
C THR A 60 10.63 -14.56 8.15
N GLY A 61 9.38 -14.73 8.62
CA GLY A 61 9.07 -15.22 9.97
C GLY A 61 8.94 -14.14 11.05
N GLY A 62 8.89 -12.87 10.65
CA GLY A 62 8.67 -11.75 11.55
C GLY A 62 7.30 -11.82 12.22
N THR A 63 7.23 -11.32 13.46
CA THR A 63 6.02 -11.35 14.28
C THR A 63 5.46 -9.94 14.48
N PRO A 64 4.20 -9.68 14.07
CA PRO A 64 3.57 -8.39 14.32
C PRO A 64 3.43 -8.10 15.80
N GLN A 65 3.59 -6.84 16.18
CA GLN A 65 3.45 -6.35 17.55
C GLN A 65 2.34 -5.29 17.66
N ASN A 66 1.85 -5.10 18.88
CA ASN A 66 0.96 -3.98 19.19
C ASN A 66 1.74 -2.66 19.11
N ASN A 67 1.12 -1.64 18.53
CA ASN A 67 1.66 -0.29 18.42
C ASN A 67 0.57 0.72 18.80
N ALA A 68 0.90 1.66 19.68
CA ALA A 68 -0.04 2.69 20.15
C ALA A 68 0.08 4.02 19.38
N GLY A 69 1.03 4.10 18.44
CA GLY A 69 1.27 5.27 17.60
C GLY A 69 0.06 5.60 16.74
N ILE A 70 -0.24 6.89 16.67
CA ILE A 70 -1.28 7.44 15.82
C ILE A 70 -0.58 8.38 14.86
N ASN A 71 -0.74 8.13 13.55
CA ASN A 71 -0.22 9.03 12.55
C ASN A 71 -1.14 10.20 12.30
N SER A 72 -0.54 11.37 12.07
CA SER A 72 -1.23 12.54 11.56
C SER A 72 -1.18 12.57 10.03
N VAL A 73 -2.25 13.09 9.44
CA VAL A 73 -2.33 13.43 8.02
C VAL A 73 -2.87 14.85 7.96
N SER A 74 -2.11 15.77 7.35
CA SER A 74 -2.40 17.20 7.44
C SER A 74 -2.09 17.94 6.14
N VAL A 75 -2.69 19.10 6.00
CA VAL A 75 -2.37 20.07 4.95
C VAL A 75 -2.53 21.47 5.50
N ALA A 76 -1.58 22.34 5.18
CA ALA A 76 -1.70 23.76 5.45
C ALA A 76 -2.37 24.45 4.26
N VAL A 77 -3.47 25.16 4.51
CA VAL A 77 -4.15 25.97 3.49
C VAL A 77 -3.95 27.45 3.83
N PRO A 78 -3.11 28.18 3.08
CA PRO A 78 -2.98 29.62 3.25
C PRO A 78 -4.32 30.32 3.08
N ALA A 79 -4.59 31.36 3.89
CA ALA A 79 -5.86 32.09 3.90
C ALA A 79 -6.27 32.60 2.51
N ALA A 80 -5.31 33.08 1.72
CA ALA A 80 -5.53 33.57 0.35
C ALA A 80 -5.97 32.46 -0.65
N THR A 81 -5.93 31.19 -0.23
CA THR A 81 -6.17 30.03 -1.09
C THR A 81 -7.25 29.08 -0.55
N VAL A 82 -7.99 29.53 0.47
CA VAL A 82 -9.17 28.82 0.98
C VAL A 82 -10.23 28.80 -0.12
N GLY A 83 -10.85 27.63 -0.34
CA GLY A 83 -11.90 27.46 -1.34
C GLY A 83 -11.42 27.38 -2.79
N THR A 84 -10.10 27.34 -3.05
CA THR A 84 -9.55 27.35 -4.42
C THR A 84 -9.28 25.94 -4.99
N GLY A 85 -9.93 24.92 -4.46
CA GLY A 85 -9.80 23.54 -4.92
C GLY A 85 -8.73 22.73 -4.21
N SER A 86 -8.61 21.47 -4.63
CA SER A 86 -8.08 20.39 -3.81
C SER A 86 -6.60 20.52 -3.44
N ARG A 87 -6.26 19.96 -2.27
CA ARG A 87 -4.95 20.06 -1.64
C ARG A 87 -4.47 18.68 -1.21
N PRO A 88 -3.31 18.20 -1.72
CA PRO A 88 -2.72 16.95 -1.26
C PRO A 88 -2.31 17.10 0.20
N MET A 89 -2.50 16.03 0.97
CA MET A 89 -2.12 15.99 2.37
C MET A 89 -0.82 15.20 2.55
N THR A 90 -0.09 15.51 3.61
CA THR A 90 1.13 14.82 4.01
C THR A 90 0.93 14.10 5.34
N SER A 91 1.53 12.93 5.49
CA SER A 91 1.53 12.13 6.70
C SER A 91 2.88 12.12 7.41
N ASP A 92 2.86 11.95 8.72
CA ASP A 92 4.03 11.62 9.53
C ASP A 92 4.35 10.11 9.60
N SER A 93 3.62 9.27 8.86
CA SER A 93 3.88 7.83 8.84
C SER A 93 5.27 7.52 8.29
N PRO A 94 6.11 6.76 9.03
CA PRO A 94 7.44 6.38 8.57
C PRO A 94 7.43 5.13 7.68
N THR A 95 6.27 4.49 7.49
CA THR A 95 6.19 3.19 6.82
C THR A 95 6.26 3.34 5.31
N ALA A 96 7.49 3.33 4.78
CA ALA A 96 7.76 3.31 3.34
C ALA A 96 7.80 1.89 2.75
N ASN A 97 8.17 0.90 3.56
CA ASN A 97 8.39 -0.47 3.11
C ASN A 97 7.23 -1.39 3.52
N SER A 98 6.93 -2.39 2.68
CA SER A 98 5.99 -3.47 2.96
C SER A 98 6.41 -4.24 4.23
N PRO A 99 5.59 -4.28 5.29
CA PRO A 99 5.85 -5.13 6.45
C PRO A 99 5.83 -6.63 6.11
N TYR A 100 5.22 -7.01 4.98
CA TYR A 100 5.25 -8.38 4.49
C TYR A 100 6.61 -8.79 3.91
N SER A 101 7.14 -8.00 2.97
CA SER A 101 8.31 -8.37 2.15
C SER A 101 9.57 -7.55 2.41
N GLY A 102 9.43 -6.38 3.06
CA GLY A 102 10.52 -5.42 3.24
C GLY A 102 10.83 -4.55 2.02
N SER A 103 10.16 -4.77 0.89
CA SER A 103 10.35 -3.98 -0.34
C SER A 103 9.74 -2.57 -0.19
N ALA A 104 10.27 -1.59 -0.91
CA ALA A 104 9.66 -0.27 -1.00
C ALA A 104 8.24 -0.37 -1.56
N PHE A 105 7.27 0.24 -0.87
CA PHE A 105 5.86 0.10 -1.21
C PHE A 105 5.08 1.42 -1.14
N CYS A 106 5.19 2.16 -0.03
CA CYS A 106 4.57 3.48 0.10
C CYS A 106 5.58 4.61 -0.15
N THR A 107 5.10 5.67 -0.80
CA THR A 107 5.84 6.93 -0.99
C THR A 107 5.55 7.87 0.16
N VAL A 108 6.41 7.87 1.18
CA VAL A 108 6.33 8.79 2.32
C VAL A 108 6.97 10.15 1.98
N PRO A 109 6.44 11.29 2.47
CA PRO A 109 5.31 11.45 3.39
C PRO A 109 3.92 11.51 2.71
N ALA A 110 3.81 11.25 1.41
CA ALA A 110 2.55 11.43 0.67
C ALA A 110 1.51 10.34 0.95
N GLN A 111 1.91 9.20 1.52
CA GLN A 111 1.06 8.03 1.68
C GLN A 111 1.11 7.45 3.09
N VAL A 112 0.01 6.80 3.48
CA VAL A 112 -0.13 6.01 4.70
C VAL A 112 -0.33 4.55 4.33
N TYR A 113 0.50 3.66 4.87
CA TYR A 113 0.33 2.22 4.73
C TYR A 113 -0.93 1.73 5.46
N ILE A 114 -1.74 0.89 4.83
CA ILE A 114 -2.82 0.14 5.47
C ILE A 114 -2.73 -1.30 5.01
N GLY A 115 -2.56 -2.21 5.95
CA GLY A 115 -2.44 -3.62 5.60
C GLY A 115 -2.49 -4.54 6.80
N GLY A 116 -2.56 -5.83 6.54
CA GLY A 116 -2.71 -6.83 7.59
C GLY A 116 -3.19 -8.17 7.08
N PHE A 117 -3.72 -8.98 8.00
CA PHE A 117 -4.27 -10.29 7.67
C PHE A 117 -5.33 -10.74 8.68
N TYR A 118 -6.15 -11.68 8.24
CA TYR A 118 -6.91 -12.57 9.11
C TYR A 118 -6.50 -14.01 8.82
N ARG A 119 -5.91 -14.69 9.81
CA ARG A 119 -5.41 -16.06 9.71
C ARG A 119 -6.24 -16.97 10.59
N THR A 120 -6.53 -18.19 10.12
CA THR A 120 -7.36 -19.16 10.85
C THR A 120 -7.05 -20.59 10.39
N PRO A 121 -7.20 -21.59 11.27
CA PRO A 121 -7.22 -22.98 10.83
C PRO A 121 -8.56 -23.28 10.14
N GLY A 122 -8.53 -24.20 9.18
CA GLY A 122 -9.75 -24.72 8.55
C GLY A 122 -10.57 -23.71 7.74
N ALA A 123 -11.85 -24.04 7.54
CA ALA A 123 -12.81 -23.17 6.87
C ALA A 123 -13.33 -22.11 7.84
N ALA A 124 -13.36 -20.86 7.39
CA ALA A 124 -13.97 -19.74 8.10
C ALA A 124 -14.52 -18.72 7.09
N ALA A 125 -15.44 -17.87 7.55
CA ALA A 125 -15.85 -16.70 6.78
C ALA A 125 -14.73 -15.66 6.70
N ASN A 126 -14.87 -14.69 5.80
CA ASN A 126 -13.89 -13.63 5.60
C ASN A 126 -13.98 -12.57 6.69
N ALA A 127 -12.88 -11.87 6.96
CA ALA A 127 -12.86 -10.71 7.83
C ALA A 127 -13.32 -9.45 7.09
N THR A 128 -13.64 -8.39 7.83
CA THR A 128 -14.08 -7.10 7.26
C THR A 128 -13.22 -5.98 7.80
N LEU A 129 -12.60 -5.22 6.90
CA LEU A 129 -11.94 -3.95 7.21
C LEU A 129 -12.94 -2.81 7.03
N GLN A 130 -13.09 -2.00 8.07
CA GLN A 130 -13.94 -0.82 8.09
C GLN A 130 -13.16 0.40 8.56
N VAL A 131 -13.66 1.59 8.22
CA VAL A 131 -13.18 2.84 8.79
C VAL A 131 -14.35 3.66 9.31
N ALA A 132 -14.18 4.22 10.50
CA ALA A 132 -15.11 5.15 11.13
C ALA A 132 -14.48 6.53 11.24
N SER A 133 -15.27 7.57 10.98
CA SER A 133 -14.83 8.96 11.08
C SER A 133 -15.93 9.81 11.74
N PRO A 134 -15.60 10.88 12.48
CA PRO A 134 -16.60 11.83 12.97
C PRO A 134 -17.33 12.52 11.81
N ALA A 135 -18.44 13.20 12.10
CA ALA A 135 -19.16 13.97 11.08
C ALA A 135 -18.32 15.12 10.54
N ASN A 136 -17.56 15.76 11.43
CA ASN A 136 -16.79 16.96 11.13
C ASN A 136 -15.36 16.85 11.68
N LEU A 137 -14.44 17.50 10.99
CA LEU A 137 -13.24 18.06 11.59
C LEU A 137 -13.64 19.31 12.38
N VAL A 138 -13.06 19.51 13.56
CA VAL A 138 -13.39 20.62 14.46
C VAL A 138 -12.13 21.41 14.83
N ASN A 139 -12.25 22.72 14.94
CA ASN A 139 -11.19 23.58 15.47
C ASN A 139 -11.44 23.95 16.94
N ALA A 140 -10.53 24.72 17.54
CA ALA A 140 -10.61 25.13 18.94
C ALA A 140 -11.78 26.09 19.25
N THR A 141 -12.29 26.82 18.25
CA THR A 141 -13.40 27.76 18.38
C THR A 141 -14.77 27.12 18.12
N GLY A 142 -14.80 25.85 17.70
CA GLY A 142 -16.03 25.10 17.40
C GLY A 142 -16.50 25.19 15.94
N ASP A 143 -15.73 25.84 15.06
CA ASP A 143 -16.01 25.80 13.63
C ASP A 143 -15.76 24.39 13.08
N THR A 144 -16.47 24.07 11.99
CA THR A 144 -16.48 22.71 11.45
C THR A 144 -16.19 22.66 9.96
N ILE A 145 -15.52 21.59 9.55
CA ILE A 145 -15.39 21.15 8.15
C ILE A 145 -15.94 19.73 8.09
N ALA A 146 -16.82 19.43 7.14
CA ALA A 146 -17.32 18.07 6.99
C ALA A 146 -16.16 17.08 6.76
N PHE A 147 -16.13 15.96 7.48
CA PHE A 147 -15.04 14.98 7.34
C PHE A 147 -15.02 14.37 5.93
N GLY A 148 -16.18 14.33 5.26
CA GLY A 148 -16.29 13.92 3.85
C GLY A 148 -15.66 14.88 2.84
N ALA A 149 -15.04 15.98 3.27
CA ALA A 149 -14.15 16.77 2.43
C ALA A 149 -12.77 16.11 2.23
N ILE A 150 -12.48 15.01 2.97
CA ILE A 150 -11.25 14.24 2.86
C ILE A 150 -11.50 13.00 2.00
N SER A 151 -10.72 12.87 0.93
CA SER A 151 -10.68 11.70 0.05
C SER A 151 -9.32 11.04 0.07
N TRP A 152 -9.23 9.83 -0.47
CA TRP A 152 -7.97 9.13 -0.70
C TRP A 152 -7.93 8.50 -2.09
N VAL A 153 -6.71 8.42 -2.62
CA VAL A 153 -6.36 7.55 -3.73
C VAL A 153 -5.54 6.40 -3.15
N SER A 154 -5.96 5.17 -3.46
CA SER A 154 -5.26 3.96 -3.06
C SER A 154 -4.31 3.48 -4.14
N GLY A 155 -3.21 2.87 -3.73
CA GLY A 155 -2.25 2.21 -4.61
C GLY A 155 -1.02 1.78 -3.84
N GLY A 156 0.12 1.83 -4.50
CA GLY A 156 1.42 1.47 -3.95
C GLY A 156 2.42 1.29 -5.08
N LEU A 157 3.70 1.30 -4.77
CA LEU A 157 4.73 1.06 -5.78
C LEU A 157 4.56 -0.35 -6.37
N GLY A 158 4.31 -0.40 -7.67
CA GLY A 158 4.03 -1.63 -8.42
C GLY A 158 2.59 -2.11 -8.36
N ASP A 159 1.70 -1.45 -7.59
CA ASP A 159 0.31 -1.88 -7.42
C ASP A 159 -0.56 -1.41 -8.58
N ALA A 160 -0.83 -2.32 -9.52
CA ALA A 160 -1.63 -2.04 -10.70
C ALA A 160 -3.14 -2.03 -10.41
N VAL A 161 -3.60 -2.72 -9.36
CA VAL A 161 -5.01 -2.82 -8.99
C VAL A 161 -5.13 -2.68 -7.48
N PRO A 162 -5.51 -1.50 -6.98
CA PRO A 162 -5.47 -1.22 -5.54
C PRO A 162 -6.38 -2.15 -4.76
N THR A 163 -5.84 -2.75 -3.71
CA THR A 163 -6.58 -3.71 -2.86
C THR A 163 -7.70 -3.04 -2.09
N ILE A 164 -7.40 -1.92 -1.41
CA ILE A 164 -8.43 -1.04 -0.86
C ILE A 164 -8.88 -0.09 -1.97
N PRO A 165 -10.18 0.01 -2.31
CA PRO A 165 -10.63 0.96 -3.32
C PRO A 165 -10.37 2.42 -2.91
N SER A 166 -10.07 3.27 -3.89
CA SER A 166 -10.06 4.72 -3.69
C SER A 166 -11.45 5.22 -3.28
N GLY A 167 -11.52 6.31 -2.51
CA GLY A 167 -12.80 6.75 -1.99
C GLY A 167 -12.75 8.08 -1.24
N THR A 168 -13.88 8.39 -0.62
CA THR A 168 -14.09 9.57 0.23
C THR A 168 -14.70 9.11 1.53
N PHE A 169 -14.35 9.78 2.63
CA PHE A 169 -14.97 9.48 3.91
C PHE A 169 -16.46 9.86 3.87
N VAL A 170 -17.33 9.01 4.39
CA VAL A 170 -18.77 9.31 4.49
C VAL A 170 -19.03 10.34 5.59
N GLY A 171 -18.20 10.36 6.65
CA GLY A 171 -18.40 11.22 7.82
C GLY A 171 -19.53 10.71 8.73
N GLY A 172 -19.33 10.82 10.04
CA GLY A 172 -20.36 10.54 11.06
C GLY A 172 -20.81 9.08 11.15
N SER A 173 -20.13 8.18 10.46
CA SER A 173 -20.52 6.78 10.31
C SER A 173 -19.30 5.88 10.05
N THR A 174 -19.56 4.58 10.06
CA THR A 174 -18.60 3.53 9.68
C THR A 174 -18.88 3.11 8.24
N GLN A 175 -17.85 3.06 7.40
CA GLN A 175 -17.92 2.50 6.05
C GLN A 175 -17.03 1.28 5.92
N THR A 176 -17.52 0.26 5.21
CA THR A 176 -16.72 -0.92 4.86
C THR A 176 -15.76 -0.56 3.73
N LEU A 177 -14.49 -0.92 3.90
CA LEU A 177 -13.44 -0.68 2.90
C LEU A 177 -13.12 -1.94 2.10
N LEU A 178 -13.04 -3.09 2.77
CA LEU A 178 -12.57 -4.33 2.16
C LEU A 178 -13.11 -5.55 2.90
N THR A 179 -13.55 -6.56 2.14
CA THR A 179 -13.68 -7.93 2.65
C THR A 179 -12.33 -8.62 2.51
N VAL A 180 -11.76 -9.03 3.64
CA VAL A 180 -10.43 -9.65 3.72
C VAL A 180 -10.59 -11.17 3.71
N THR A 181 -10.21 -11.78 2.60
CA THR A 181 -10.16 -13.24 2.46
C THR A 181 -9.29 -13.84 3.56
N ARG A 182 -9.78 -14.90 4.22
CA ARG A 182 -8.97 -15.59 5.24
C ARG A 182 -7.64 -16.08 4.66
N ASN A 183 -6.63 -16.19 5.52
CA ASN A 183 -5.29 -16.66 5.16
C ASN A 183 -4.71 -15.87 3.96
N THR A 184 -5.00 -14.56 3.94
CA THR A 184 -4.48 -13.63 2.95
C THR A 184 -3.92 -12.41 3.66
N TRP A 185 -2.71 -12.02 3.28
CA TRP A 185 -2.12 -10.73 3.60
C TRP A 185 -2.56 -9.70 2.57
N PHE A 186 -2.93 -8.50 2.99
CA PHE A 186 -3.28 -7.40 2.10
C PHE A 186 -2.49 -6.13 2.44
N GLU A 187 -2.16 -5.33 1.42
CA GLU A 187 -1.44 -4.07 1.57
C GLU A 187 -2.04 -3.00 0.64
N SER A 188 -2.07 -1.75 1.09
CA SER A 188 -2.38 -0.57 0.28
C SER A 188 -1.70 0.66 0.89
N CYS A 189 -1.38 1.64 0.05
CA CYS A 189 -0.86 2.94 0.43
C CYS A 189 -1.89 4.01 0.05
N LEU A 190 -2.42 4.72 1.03
CA LEU A 190 -3.45 5.74 0.82
C LEU A 190 -2.82 7.13 0.77
N ALA A 191 -2.99 7.83 -0.36
CA ALA A 191 -2.67 9.25 -0.49
C ALA A 191 -3.92 10.09 -0.25
N PHE A 192 -3.91 10.94 0.78
CA PHE A 192 -5.08 11.72 1.18
C PHE A 192 -5.10 13.10 0.52
N ASN A 193 -6.32 13.61 0.32
CA ASN A 193 -6.55 14.89 -0.31
C ASN A 193 -7.72 15.61 0.37
N TYR A 194 -7.54 16.90 0.66
CA TYR A 194 -8.60 17.78 1.13
C TYR A 194 -9.23 18.53 -0.05
N ALA A 195 -10.55 18.48 -0.20
CA ALA A 195 -11.25 19.09 -1.32
C ALA A 195 -11.08 20.63 -1.41
N ASN A 196 -10.98 21.33 -0.27
CA ASN A 196 -10.79 22.79 -0.17
C ASN A 196 -11.67 23.59 -1.15
N ASN A 197 -12.95 23.23 -1.24
CA ASN A 197 -13.96 23.86 -2.11
C ASN A 197 -14.97 24.72 -1.33
N GLN A 198 -14.78 24.87 -0.02
CA GLN A 198 -15.61 25.69 0.86
C GLN A 198 -14.80 26.84 1.44
N LEU A 199 -15.45 27.98 1.61
CA LEU A 199 -14.91 29.10 2.39
C LEU A 199 -15.16 28.83 3.87
N VAL A 200 -14.10 28.51 4.60
CA VAL A 200 -14.15 28.19 6.02
C VAL A 200 -13.22 29.13 6.79
N PRO A 201 -13.48 29.39 8.09
CA PRO A 201 -12.59 30.18 8.92
C PRO A 201 -11.16 29.62 8.92
N ALA A 202 -10.17 30.51 8.98
CA ALA A 202 -8.79 30.09 9.16
C ALA A 202 -8.60 29.44 10.54
N GLY A 203 -7.89 28.31 10.57
CA GLY A 203 -7.60 27.60 11.82
C GLY A 203 -7.16 26.16 11.57
N THR A 204 -6.82 25.47 12.65
CA THR A 204 -6.47 24.04 12.61
C THR A 204 -7.71 23.22 12.91
N PHE A 205 -8.15 22.42 11.94
CA PHE A 205 -9.28 21.51 12.09
C PHE A 205 -8.76 20.08 12.26
N THR A 206 -9.27 19.38 13.27
CA THR A 206 -8.81 18.02 13.61
C THR A 206 -9.98 17.06 13.69
N GLY A 207 -9.70 15.80 13.37
CA GLY A 207 -10.61 14.69 13.56
C GLY A 207 -9.84 13.39 13.42
N ARG A 208 -10.46 12.28 13.81
CA ARG A 208 -9.80 10.97 13.86
C ARG A 208 -10.58 9.94 13.05
N ALA A 209 -9.92 9.39 12.04
CA ALA A 209 -10.36 8.17 11.38
C ALA A 209 -9.82 6.95 12.14
N THR A 210 -10.68 5.98 12.44
CA THR A 210 -10.34 4.73 13.11
C THR A 210 -10.63 3.57 12.19
N TYR A 211 -9.60 2.79 11.86
CA TYR A 211 -9.75 1.59 11.05
C TYR A 211 -9.85 0.36 11.97
N THR A 212 -10.78 -0.51 11.64
CA THR A 212 -11.05 -1.74 12.41
C THR A 212 -11.11 -2.92 11.46
N LEU A 213 -10.32 -3.94 11.73
CA LEU A 213 -10.41 -5.24 11.06
C LEU A 213 -11.10 -6.21 12.02
N THR A 214 -12.22 -6.78 11.57
CA THR A 214 -13.07 -7.66 12.38
C THR A 214 -13.13 -9.05 11.76
N ALA A 215 -12.76 -10.07 12.51
CA ALA A 215 -13.01 -11.47 12.14
C ALA A 215 -14.45 -11.87 12.49
N PRO A 216 -15.06 -12.80 11.74
CA PRO A 216 -16.36 -13.37 12.06
C PRO A 216 -16.33 -14.19 13.35
#